data_AF-A0AA51MNE6-F1
#
_entry.id   AF-A0AA51MNE6-F1
#
_cell.length_a   1.000
_cell.length_b   1.000
_cell.length_c   1.000
_cell.angle_alpha   90.00
_cell.angle_beta   90.00
_cell.angle_gamma   90.00
#
_symmetry.space_group_name_H-M   'P 1'
#
loop_
_entity.id
_entity.type
_entity.pdbx_description
1 polymer ?
#
loop_
_entity_poly.entity_id
_entity_poly.type
_entity_poly.pdbx_seq_one_letter_code
_entity_poly.pdbx_strand_id
1 'polypeptide(L)'
;MTAFYRWEDDVLHLFVRVQPKASKDEFAEVQEDRIRIRITAPPVDGKANAHLLKFVAKACGVAKSNVQIKNGETGRNKHLCIESPVCLPAGIERAG
;
A
#
# COMPACT_ATOMS: atom_id res chain seq x y z
N MET A 1 -15.09 -13.23 5.05
CA MET A 1 -14.10 -13.02 3.97
C MET A 1 -13.23 -11.85 4.40
N THR A 2 -11.96 -12.05 4.77
CA THR A 2 -11.11 -10.94 5.19
C THR A 2 -10.52 -10.30 3.94
N ALA A 3 -10.89 -9.05 3.66
CA ALA A 3 -10.38 -8.30 2.53
C ALA A 3 -9.05 -7.63 2.91
N PHE A 4 -8.13 -7.53 1.94
CA PHE A 4 -6.86 -6.81 2.12
C PHE A 4 -7.00 -5.28 2.07
N TYR A 5 -8.24 -4.80 1.94
CA TYR A 5 -8.57 -3.40 2.02
C TYR A 5 -9.94 -3.22 2.70
N ARG A 6 -10.19 -2.01 3.18
CA ARG A 6 -11.52 -1.55 3.59
C ARG A 6 -11.66 -0.07 3.28
N TRP A 7 -12.90 0.38 3.15
CA TRP A 7 -13.22 1.79 3.03
C TRP A 7 -13.78 2.32 4.34
N GLU A 8 -13.40 3.55 4.66
CA GLU A 8 -13.94 4.34 5.76
C GLU A 8 -14.13 5.75 5.20
N ASP A 9 -15.38 6.11 4.89
CA ASP A 9 -15.72 7.30 4.13
C ASP A 9 -14.92 7.39 2.80
N ASP A 10 -14.17 8.48 2.61
CA ASP A 10 -13.27 8.71 1.47
C ASP A 10 -11.85 8.17 1.67
N VAL A 11 -11.61 7.41 2.73
CA VAL A 11 -10.29 6.86 3.07
C VAL A 11 -10.23 5.37 2.76
N LEU A 12 -9.30 5.01 1.87
CA LEU A 12 -8.97 3.63 1.61
C LEU A 12 -7.91 3.16 2.62
N HIS A 13 -8.28 2.17 3.42
CA HIS A 13 -7.36 1.46 4.30
C HIS A 13 -6.86 0.21 3.59
N LEU A 14 -5.55 0.14 3.36
CA LEU A 14 -4.90 -0.95 2.63
C LEU A 14 -3.95 -1.73 3.53
N PHE A 15 -4.15 -3.04 3.63
CA PHE A 15 -3.29 -3.95 4.36
C PHE A 15 -2.31 -4.59 3.40
N VAL A 16 -1.02 -4.30 3.60
CA VAL A 16 0.02 -4.72 2.66
C VAL A 16 1.11 -5.52 3.34
N ARG A 17 1.78 -6.35 2.56
CA ARG A 17 3.05 -7.00 2.92
C ARG A 17 4.14 -6.58 1.95
N VAL A 18 5.12 -5.84 2.44
CA VAL A 18 6.23 -5.31 1.66
C VAL A 18 7.30 -6.37 1.46
N GLN A 19 7.67 -6.60 0.20
CA GLN A 19 8.82 -7.38 -0.20
C GLN A 19 9.87 -6.45 -0.81
N PRO A 20 10.93 -6.10 -0.06
CA PRO A 20 12.01 -5.25 -0.55
C PRO A 20 12.96 -6.03 -1.50
N LYS A 21 13.88 -5.31 -2.16
CA LYS A 21 14.88 -5.86 -3.10
C LYS A 21 14.27 -6.66 -4.26
N ALA A 22 13.09 -6.25 -4.74
CA ALA A 22 12.51 -6.82 -5.95
C ALA A 22 13.17 -6.25 -7.22
N SER A 23 12.97 -6.91 -8.36
CA SER A 23 13.45 -6.44 -9.67
C SER A 23 12.65 -5.24 -10.21
N LYS A 24 11.41 -5.07 -9.75
CA LYS A 24 10.50 -3.98 -10.13
C LYS A 24 9.49 -3.70 -9.01
N ASP A 25 8.87 -2.52 -9.07
CA ASP A 25 7.80 -2.13 -8.16
C ASP A 25 6.45 -2.60 -8.71
N GLU A 26 5.73 -3.42 -7.96
CA GLU A 26 4.44 -3.96 -8.41
C GLU A 26 3.54 -4.39 -7.25
N PHE A 27 2.22 -4.29 -7.48
CA PHE A 27 1.23 -5.05 -6.72
C PHE A 27 1.30 -6.49 -7.21
N ALA A 28 1.52 -7.41 -6.28
CA ALA A 28 1.70 -8.82 -6.58
C ALA A 28 0.51 -9.60 -6.01
N GLU A 29 0.76 -10.83 -5.56
CA GLU A 29 -0.28 -11.70 -5.03
C GLU A 29 -0.93 -11.21 -3.72
N VAL A 30 -2.22 -11.51 -3.57
CA VAL A 30 -2.93 -11.42 -2.29
C VAL A 30 -2.64 -12.68 -1.48
N GLN A 31 -2.24 -12.51 -0.22
CA GLN A 31 -2.01 -13.58 0.73
C GLN A 31 -2.83 -13.28 1.98
N GLU A 32 -3.76 -14.18 2.31
CA GLU A 32 -4.65 -14.06 3.48
C GLU A 32 -5.44 -12.75 3.45
N ASP A 33 -5.13 -11.82 4.35
CA ASP A 33 -5.77 -10.51 4.53
C ASP A 33 -4.89 -9.36 4.01
N ARG A 34 -3.88 -9.64 3.17
CA ARG A 34 -2.89 -8.64 2.73
C ARG A 34 -2.53 -8.78 1.26
N ILE A 35 -2.36 -7.65 0.59
CA ILE A 35 -1.74 -7.63 -0.74
C ILE A 35 -0.23 -7.50 -0.62
N ARG A 36 0.51 -8.33 -1.36
CA ARG A 36 1.97 -8.23 -1.42
C ARG A 36 2.36 -7.08 -2.34
N ILE A 37 3.23 -6.20 -1.87
CA ILE A 37 3.81 -5.13 -2.68
C ILE A 37 5.32 -5.38 -2.75
N ARG A 38 5.80 -5.57 -3.97
CA ARG A 38 7.23 -5.69 -4.25
C ARG A 38 7.78 -4.29 -4.49
N ILE A 39 8.89 -3.97 -3.84
CA ILE A 39 9.61 -2.71 -4.06
C ILE A 39 11.09 -2.99 -4.31
N THR A 40 11.67 -2.22 -5.21
CA THR A 40 13.10 -2.25 -5.51
C THR A 40 13.94 -1.73 -4.34
N ALA A 41 13.39 -0.82 -3.54
CA ALA A 41 14.09 -0.20 -2.43
C ALA A 41 14.57 -1.25 -1.39
N PRO A 42 15.81 -1.09 -0.88
CA PRO A 42 16.33 -1.96 0.17
C PRO A 42 15.61 -1.70 1.51
N PRO A 43 15.54 -2.69 2.41
CA PRO A 43 14.94 -2.55 3.74
C PRO A 43 15.91 -1.86 4.71
N VAL A 44 16.46 -0.73 4.30
CA VAL A 44 17.27 0.14 5.15
C VAL A 44 16.40 1.28 5.66
N ASP A 45 16.67 1.72 6.89
CA ASP A 45 15.82 2.63 7.66
C ASP A 45 15.24 3.77 6.81
N GLY A 46 13.91 3.86 6.80
CA GLY A 46 13.13 4.90 6.13
C GLY A 46 13.03 4.82 4.60
N LYS A 47 14.03 4.25 3.89
CA LYS A 47 14.03 4.22 2.41
C LYS A 47 12.91 3.35 1.85
N ALA A 48 12.67 2.18 2.44
CA ALA A 48 11.57 1.31 2.04
C ALA A 48 10.20 1.97 2.24
N ASN A 49 10.00 2.67 3.36
CA ASN A 49 8.75 3.37 3.68
C ASN A 49 8.50 4.52 2.71
N ALA A 50 9.50 5.39 2.52
CA ALA A 50 9.39 6.52 1.60
C ALA A 50 9.10 6.05 0.15
N HIS A 51 9.75 4.96 -0.28
CA HIS A 51 9.55 4.37 -1.58
C HIS A 51 8.15 3.77 -1.74
N LEU A 52 7.70 3.00 -0.74
CA LEU A 52 6.36 2.42 -0.73
C LEU A 52 5.27 3.51 -0.80
N LEU A 53 5.36 4.54 0.03
CA LEU A 53 4.39 5.64 0.05
C LEU A 53 4.32 6.33 -1.31
N LYS A 54 5.47 6.56 -1.95
CA LYS A 54 5.54 7.14 -3.30
C LYS A 54 4.90 6.23 -4.35
N PHE A 55 5.18 4.92 -4.29
CA PHE A 55 4.62 3.94 -5.22
C PHE A 55 3.09 3.87 -5.10
N VAL A 56 2.58 3.75 -3.88
CA VAL A 56 1.14 3.68 -3.60
C VAL A 56 0.44 4.98 -3.98
N ALA A 57 1.02 6.15 -3.65
CA ALA A 57 0.45 7.44 -4.04
C ALA A 57 0.28 7.55 -5.56
N LYS A 58 1.31 7.15 -6.32
CA LYS A 58 1.25 7.12 -7.79
C LYS A 58 0.17 6.16 -8.30
N ALA A 59 0.08 4.96 -7.73
CA ALA A 59 -0.91 3.97 -8.14
C ALA A 59 -2.34 4.41 -7.86
N CYS A 60 -2.55 5.14 -6.76
CA CYS A 60 -3.84 5.67 -6.35
C CYS A 60 -4.18 7.05 -6.96
N GLY A 61 -3.25 7.65 -7.72
CA GLY A 61 -3.46 8.97 -8.34
C GLY A 61 -3.53 10.12 -7.33
N VAL A 62 -2.89 10.01 -6.17
CA VAL A 62 -2.94 11.02 -5.09
C VAL A 62 -1.56 11.59 -4.76
N ALA A 63 -1.53 12.69 -4.02
CA ALA A 63 -0.30 13.23 -3.45
C ALA A 63 0.28 12.29 -2.39
N LYS A 64 1.61 12.28 -2.23
CA LYS A 64 2.28 11.48 -1.19
C LYS A 64 1.79 11.83 0.23
N SER A 65 1.43 13.09 0.48
CA SER A 65 0.87 13.55 1.77
C SER A 65 -0.43 12.83 2.15
N ASN A 66 -1.17 12.35 1.16
CA ASN A 66 -2.45 11.66 1.34
C ASN A 66 -2.25 10.16 1.58
N VAL A 67 -1.01 9.67 1.61
CA VAL A 67 -0.68 8.28 1.88
C VAL A 67 0.15 8.22 3.16
N GLN A 68 -0.36 7.50 4.16
CA GLN A 68 0.28 7.39 5.47
C GLN A 68 0.36 5.94 5.93
N ILE A 69 1.44 5.59 6.64
CA ILE A 69 1.53 4.30 7.33
C ILE A 69 0.88 4.47 8.70
N LYS A 70 -0.26 3.82 8.95
CA LYS A 70 -0.88 3.79 10.28
C LYS A 70 -0.15 2.85 11.23
N ASN A 71 0.28 1.69 10.73
CA ASN A 71 0.94 0.66 11.52
C ASN A 71 2.00 -0.10 10.70
N GLY A 72 3.00 -0.64 11.40
CA GLY A 72 4.00 -1.52 10.80
C GLY A 72 5.18 -0.81 10.14
N GLU A 73 5.54 0.39 10.60
CA GLU A 73 6.66 1.16 10.04
C GLU A 73 7.99 0.39 10.03
N THR A 74 8.26 -0.39 11.08
CA THR A 74 9.46 -1.22 11.25
C THR A 74 9.30 -2.63 10.65
N GLY A 75 8.08 -3.03 10.30
CA GLY A 75 7.75 -4.36 9.79
C GLY A 75 7.58 -4.43 8.27
N ARG A 76 7.50 -5.66 7.75
CA ARG A 76 7.06 -5.92 6.36
C ARG A 76 5.56 -5.78 6.20
N ASN A 77 4.80 -6.10 7.23
CA ASN A 77 3.36 -5.96 7.26
C ASN A 77 3.02 -4.51 7.61
N LYS A 78 2.29 -3.82 6.73
CA LYS A 78 1.93 -2.41 6.91
C LYS A 78 0.44 -2.20 6.75
N HIS A 79 -0.05 -1.19 7.42
CA HIS A 79 -1.41 -0.65 7.24
C HIS A 79 -1.27 0.75 6.68
N LEU A 80 -1.75 0.95 5.46
CA LEU A 80 -1.71 2.24 4.79
C LEU A 80 -3.11 2.87 4.82
N CYS A 81 -3.16 4.19 4.98
CA CYS A 81 -4.34 5.00 4.71
C CYS A 81 -4.08 5.85 3.48
N ILE A 82 -5.04 5.88 2.56
CA ILE A 82 -5.02 6.67 1.34
C ILE A 82 -6.26 7.53 1.31
N GLU A 83 -6.09 8.85 1.39
CA GLU A 83 -7.20 9.81 1.37
C GLU A 83 -7.60 10.14 -0.07
N SER A 84 -8.91 10.00 -0.37
CA SER A 84 -9.51 10.34 -1.67
C SER A 84 -8.77 9.75 -2.89
N PRO A 85 -8.54 8.42 -2.94
CA PRO A 85 -7.89 7.79 -4.09
C PRO A 85 -8.71 8.01 -5.37
N VAL A 86 -8.04 8.50 -6.41
CA VAL A 86 -8.64 8.79 -7.72
C VAL A 86 -8.55 7.58 -8.65
N CYS A 87 -7.48 6.79 -8.51
CA CYS A 87 -7.26 5.55 -9.25
C CYS A 87 -7.25 4.37 -8.26
N LEU A 88 -7.76 3.21 -8.68
CA LEU A 88 -7.75 2.00 -7.86
C LEU A 88 -6.88 0.92 -8.52
N PRO A 89 -5.90 0.36 -7.79
CA PRO A 89 -5.18 -0.84 -8.21
C PRO A 89 -6.14 -2.03 -8.45
N ALA A 90 -5.73 -2.98 -9.28
CA ALA A 90 -6.51 -4.18 -9.55
C ALA A 90 -6.88 -4.93 -8.24
N GLY A 91 -8.14 -5.37 -8.16
CA GLY A 91 -8.67 -6.08 -6.99
C GLY A 91 -9.16 -5.17 -5.85
N ILE A 92 -9.06 -3.85 -5.98
CA ILE A 92 -9.66 -2.88 -5.07
C ILE A 92 -10.85 -2.25 -5.77
N GLU A 93 -12.01 -2.36 -5.15
CA GLU A 93 -13.25 -1.75 -5.65
C GLU A 93 -13.75 -0.76 -4.60
N ARG A 94 -14.37 0.32 -5.05
CA ARG A 94 -15.06 1.24 -4.15
C ARG A 94 -16.39 0.61 -3.78
N ALA A 95 -16.64 0.45 -2.49
CA ALA A 95 -17.98 0.12 -2.02
C ALA A 95 -18.88 1.31 -2.37
N GLY A 96 -19.83 1.10 -3.28
CA GLY A 96 -20.84 2.08 -3.65
C GLY A 96 -21.89 2.26 -2.58
#